data_AF-A0A9X2LLD3-F1
#
_entry.id   AF-A0A9X2LLD3-F1
#
_cell.length_a   1.000
_cell.length_b   1.000
_cell.length_c   1.000
_cell.angle_alpha   90.00
_cell.angle_beta   90.00
_cell.angle_gamma   90.00
#
_symmetry.space_group_name_H-M   'P 1'
#
loop_
_entity.id
_entity.type
_entity.pdbx_description
1 polymer ?
#
loop_
_entity_poly.entity_id
_entity_poly.type
_entity_poly.pdbx_seq_one_letter_code
_entity_poly.pdbx_strand_id
1 'polypeptide(L)'
;MLESGDTERHTEAAKTDWIRTDEWCTRPSHVFSTPVALSVKDQGDSVTRSLHFSWELSGSGWATCRIWDGSTKHQDIVSYCTNALADLLKGVTGLYGPHSIQRFSFDLEPAEARWILRRRNSDVHITICRFPDMSTSFDAPDGKGTLMWTSTRPRTSLAHAVLVAAEKVRRTHGEDGYLQKWRLHAFPTTELETLRHLHLAADNCALQH
;
A
#
# COMPACT_ATOMS: atom_id res chain seq x y z
N MET A 1 39.62 33.78 30.40
CA MET A 1 39.79 34.68 29.24
C MET A 1 39.13 33.97 28.08
N LEU A 2 37.84 34.26 27.83
CA LEU A 2 37.34 35.11 26.72
C LEU A 2 37.54 34.37 25.38
N GLU A 3 36.54 33.99 24.56
CA GLU A 3 35.20 34.51 24.21
C GLU A 3 34.39 33.35 23.55
N SER A 4 33.09 33.19 23.85
CA SER A 4 31.91 33.69 23.10
C SER A 4 31.71 33.09 21.71
N GLY A 5 30.53 32.51 21.46
CA GLY A 5 30.10 32.06 20.13
C GLY A 5 28.78 31.31 20.10
N ASP A 6 27.74 31.86 20.74
CA ASP A 6 26.34 31.47 20.53
C ASP A 6 25.93 31.74 19.07
N THR A 7 25.21 30.81 18.45
CA THR A 7 24.33 31.16 17.32
C THR A 7 23.15 30.21 17.28
N GLU A 8 22.10 30.57 18.02
CA GLU A 8 20.73 30.19 17.73
C GLU A 8 20.38 30.55 16.28
N ARG A 9 19.71 29.65 15.57
CA ARG A 9 18.80 30.02 14.48
C ARG A 9 17.63 29.04 14.45
N HIS A 10 16.62 29.38 15.23
CA HIS A 10 15.24 28.99 15.01
C HIS A 10 14.79 29.52 13.64
N THR A 11 14.22 28.65 12.80
CA THR A 11 13.40 29.06 11.65
C THR A 11 12.03 28.40 11.75
N GLU A 12 11.14 29.20 12.31
CA GLU A 12 9.80 29.56 11.84
C GLU A 12 8.94 28.53 11.08
N ALA A 13 7.73 28.38 11.63
CA ALA A 13 6.62 27.58 11.16
C ALA A 13 5.99 28.11 9.87
N ALA A 14 5.55 27.19 9.00
CA ALA A 14 4.52 27.47 8.01
C ALA A 14 3.25 26.69 8.39
N LYS A 15 2.41 27.32 9.22
CA LYS A 15 0.99 27.00 9.34
C LYS A 15 0.28 27.66 8.17
N THR A 16 -0.45 26.89 7.37
CA THR A 16 -1.43 27.46 6.43
C THR A 16 -2.81 27.00 6.86
N ASP A 17 -3.51 27.91 7.54
CA ASP A 17 -4.94 27.89 7.79
C ASP A 17 -5.68 28.25 6.49
N TRP A 18 -6.72 27.49 6.16
CA TRP A 18 -7.79 27.95 5.26
C TRP A 18 -9.13 27.61 5.90
N ILE A 19 -9.84 28.62 6.39
CA ILE A 19 -11.24 28.56 6.85
C ILE A 19 -12.05 29.67 6.15
N ARG A 20 -13.27 29.29 5.73
CA ARG A 20 -14.49 30.09 5.41
C ARG A 20 -14.51 30.88 4.09
N THR A 21 -15.62 30.97 3.35
CA THR A 21 -17.08 31.11 3.66
C THR A 21 -17.91 30.52 2.49
N ASP A 22 -18.97 29.74 2.72
CA ASP A 22 -20.40 30.13 2.85
C ASP A 22 -20.94 31.07 1.76
N GLU A 23 -21.84 30.58 0.89
CA GLU A 23 -22.96 31.40 0.40
C GLU A 23 -24.16 30.56 -0.08
N TRP A 24 -25.29 30.78 0.58
CA TRP A 24 -26.63 30.24 0.32
C TRP A 24 -27.50 31.35 -0.28
N CYS A 25 -28.22 31.10 -1.39
CA CYS A 25 -29.47 31.77 -1.80
C CYS A 25 -29.84 31.31 -3.23
N THR A 26 -31.08 31.11 -3.70
CA THR A 26 -32.45 31.04 -3.17
C THR A 26 -33.26 30.37 -4.29
N ARG A 27 -34.34 29.63 -3.97
CA ARG A 27 -35.33 29.13 -4.95
C ARG A 27 -36.28 30.25 -5.40
N PRO A 28 -36.98 30.05 -6.53
CA PRO A 28 -38.45 29.93 -6.42
C PRO A 28 -39.06 28.75 -7.22
N SER A 29 -40.31 28.46 -6.87
CA SER A 29 -41.11 27.27 -7.15
C SER A 29 -41.99 27.36 -8.43
N HIS A 30 -42.61 26.21 -8.78
CA HIS A 30 -43.71 25.94 -9.73
C HIS A 30 -43.27 25.52 -11.15
N VAL A 31 -43.78 24.48 -11.82
CA VAL A 31 -45.04 23.69 -11.77
C VAL A 31 -44.75 22.23 -12.20
N PHE A 32 -45.59 21.32 -11.73
CA PHE A 32 -45.73 19.89 -12.09
C PHE A 32 -45.51 19.54 -13.57
N SER A 33 -44.67 18.53 -13.81
CA SER A 33 -44.81 17.59 -14.93
C SER A 33 -44.28 16.21 -14.51
N THR A 34 -45.03 15.17 -14.84
CA THR A 34 -44.86 13.76 -14.48
C THR A 34 -43.46 13.19 -14.76
N PRO A 35 -42.85 12.37 -13.86
CA PRO A 35 -41.65 11.63 -14.22
C PRO A 35 -42.02 10.30 -14.88
N VAL A 36 -41.70 10.18 -16.18
CA VAL A 36 -41.37 8.89 -16.78
C VAL A 36 -40.12 8.39 -16.07
N ALA A 37 -40.16 7.19 -15.51
CA ALA A 37 -39.04 6.55 -14.84
C ALA A 37 -37.88 6.33 -15.82
N LEU A 38 -37.00 7.33 -15.93
CA LEU A 38 -35.67 7.16 -16.48
C LEU A 38 -34.85 6.40 -15.45
N SER A 39 -34.51 5.16 -15.81
CA SER A 39 -33.51 4.36 -15.12
C SER A 39 -32.19 5.14 -15.13
N VAL A 40 -31.92 5.84 -14.02
CA VAL A 40 -30.58 6.29 -13.68
C VAL A 40 -29.80 5.02 -13.36
N LYS A 41 -29.17 4.43 -14.39
CA LYS A 41 -28.04 3.53 -14.16
C LYS A 41 -26.87 4.41 -13.77
N ASP A 42 -26.78 4.58 -12.46
CA ASP A 42 -25.61 4.93 -11.66
C ASP A 42 -24.28 4.80 -12.43
N GLN A 43 -23.85 5.90 -13.05
CA GLN A 43 -22.45 6.10 -13.44
C GLN A 43 -21.77 6.75 -12.24
N GLY A 44 -21.56 5.95 -11.19
CA GLY A 44 -20.97 6.37 -9.92
C GLY A 44 -20.08 5.32 -9.27
N ASP A 45 -19.84 4.17 -9.92
CA ASP A 45 -19.31 2.98 -9.24
C ASP A 45 -17.83 2.65 -9.55
N SER A 46 -17.04 3.61 -10.06
CA SER A 46 -15.65 3.36 -10.48
C SER A 46 -14.57 4.06 -9.63
N VAL A 47 -14.92 4.79 -8.57
CA VAL A 47 -13.92 5.54 -7.76
C VAL A 47 -13.64 4.87 -6.39
N THR A 48 -14.44 3.91 -5.93
CA THR A 48 -14.39 3.42 -4.54
C THR A 48 -13.61 2.10 -4.32
N ARG A 49 -12.97 1.52 -5.34
CA ARG A 49 -12.28 0.20 -5.23
C ARG A 49 -10.81 0.16 -5.69
N SER A 50 -10.24 1.25 -6.17
CA SER A 50 -8.85 1.27 -6.64
C SER A 50 -7.87 1.31 -5.46
N LEU A 51 -6.97 0.33 -5.41
CA LEU A 51 -5.81 0.33 -4.54
C LEU A 51 -4.59 0.62 -5.40
N HIS A 52 -3.79 1.59 -4.99
CA HIS A 52 -2.52 1.92 -5.62
C HIS A 52 -1.39 1.36 -4.78
N PHE A 53 -0.45 0.69 -5.43
CA PHE A 53 0.75 0.14 -4.79
C PHE A 53 1.97 0.43 -5.68
N SER A 54 3.09 0.80 -5.06
CA SER A 54 4.35 1.01 -5.77
C SER A 54 5.53 0.46 -4.98
N TRP A 55 6.47 -0.16 -5.70
CA TRP A 55 7.76 -0.60 -5.20
C TRP A 55 8.86 0.01 -6.07
N GLU A 56 9.74 0.81 -5.47
CA GLU A 56 10.79 1.52 -6.21
C GLU A 56 12.13 1.29 -5.55
N LEU A 57 13.07 0.67 -6.28
CA LEU A 57 14.44 0.49 -5.78
C LEU A 57 15.14 1.85 -5.70
N SER A 58 15.65 2.17 -4.52
CA SER A 58 16.34 3.43 -4.22
C SER A 58 17.70 3.13 -3.59
N GLY A 59 18.77 3.76 -4.07
CA GLY A 59 20.11 3.48 -3.54
C GLY A 59 20.50 2.01 -3.64
N SER A 60 21.40 1.58 -2.77
CA SER A 60 21.90 0.20 -2.68
C SER A 60 21.26 -0.48 -1.48
N GLY A 61 20.44 -1.50 -1.70
CA GLY A 61 19.79 -2.30 -0.67
C GLY A 61 18.50 -1.71 -0.12
N TRP A 62 17.93 -0.68 -0.75
CA TRP A 62 16.70 -0.05 -0.27
C TRP A 62 15.62 0.00 -1.32
N ALA A 63 14.38 0.00 -0.86
CA ALA A 63 13.21 0.24 -1.68
C ALA A 63 12.25 1.17 -0.95
N THR A 64 11.55 2.03 -1.70
CA THR A 64 10.38 2.71 -1.17
C THR A 64 9.13 1.92 -1.52
N CYS A 65 8.42 1.47 -0.50
CA CYS A 65 7.12 0.82 -0.61
C CYS A 65 6.03 1.85 -0.31
N ARG A 66 5.02 1.97 -1.19
CA ARG A 66 3.87 2.86 -0.96
C ARG A 66 2.58 2.13 -1.24
N ILE A 67 1.57 2.42 -0.44
CA ILE A 67 0.19 1.96 -0.62
C ILE A 67 -0.77 3.11 -0.38
N TRP A 68 -1.80 3.22 -1.22
CA TRP A 68 -2.84 4.24 -1.13
C TRP A 68 -4.18 3.66 -1.56
N ASP A 69 -5.22 3.91 -0.78
CA ASP A 69 -6.54 3.34 -1.01
C ASP A 69 -7.56 4.35 -1.56
N GLY A 70 -7.08 5.46 -2.10
CA GLY A 70 -7.91 6.59 -2.52
C GLY A 70 -8.15 7.62 -1.41
N SER A 71 -8.03 7.25 -0.13
CA SER A 71 -8.26 8.15 1.01
C SER A 71 -7.00 8.37 1.85
N THR A 72 -6.36 7.29 2.27
CA THR A 72 -5.18 7.32 3.16
C THR A 72 -4.01 6.60 2.53
N LYS A 73 -2.82 7.15 2.73
CA LYS A 73 -1.57 6.62 2.18
C LYS A 73 -0.63 6.18 3.29
N HIS A 74 0.17 5.17 2.99
CA HIS A 74 1.27 4.72 3.85
C HIS A 74 2.52 4.50 3.01
N GLN A 75 3.69 4.74 3.62
CA GLN A 75 4.98 4.61 2.98
C GLN A 75 6.00 4.07 3.98
N ASP A 76 6.81 3.11 3.53
CA ASP A 76 7.96 2.59 4.26
C ASP A 76 9.21 2.62 3.36
N ILE A 77 10.38 2.80 3.99
CA ILE A 77 11.69 2.58 3.39
C ILE A 77 12.17 1.21 3.85
N VAL A 78 12.20 0.26 2.93
CA VAL A 78 12.42 -1.16 3.20
C VAL A 78 13.87 -1.54 2.89
N SER A 79 14.50 -2.24 3.82
CA SER A 79 15.84 -2.78 3.70
C SER A 79 15.84 -4.17 3.02
N TYR A 80 16.94 -4.45 2.33
CA TYR A 80 17.31 -5.75 1.80
C TYR A 80 17.53 -6.85 2.86
N CYS A 81 17.55 -6.52 4.15
CA CYS A 81 17.70 -7.50 5.25
C CYS A 81 16.60 -8.57 5.28
N THR A 82 15.50 -8.33 4.57
CA THR A 82 14.45 -9.32 4.31
C THR A 82 14.27 -9.54 2.82
N ASN A 83 13.70 -10.69 2.45
CA ASN A 83 13.27 -10.93 1.08
C ASN A 83 11.90 -10.28 0.80
N ALA A 84 11.78 -8.99 1.15
CA ALA A 84 10.51 -8.29 1.32
C ALA A 84 9.58 -8.35 0.11
N LEU A 85 10.09 -8.19 -1.12
CA LEU A 85 9.26 -8.30 -2.32
C LEU A 85 8.72 -9.73 -2.53
N ALA A 86 9.55 -10.74 -2.27
CA ALA A 86 9.11 -12.15 -2.35
C ALA A 86 8.08 -12.46 -1.26
N ASP A 87 8.30 -11.98 -0.03
CA ASP A 87 7.41 -12.20 1.10
C ASP A 87 6.05 -11.52 0.89
N LEU A 88 6.04 -10.32 0.29
CA LEU A 88 4.81 -9.66 -0.17
C LEU A 88 4.06 -10.51 -1.19
N LEU A 89 4.75 -10.98 -2.25
CA LEU A 89 4.12 -11.79 -3.30
C LEU A 89 3.57 -13.11 -2.73
N LYS A 90 4.31 -13.76 -1.82
CA LYS A 90 3.86 -14.96 -1.09
C LYS A 90 2.66 -14.66 -0.20
N GLY A 91 2.70 -13.57 0.56
CA GLY A 91 1.61 -13.15 1.42
C GLY A 91 0.32 -12.90 0.65
N VAL A 92 0.39 -12.24 -0.50
CA VAL A 92 -0.78 -12.03 -1.36
C VAL A 92 -1.23 -13.33 -2.03
N THR A 93 -0.29 -14.17 -2.49
CA THR A 93 -0.58 -15.51 -3.02
C THR A 93 -1.32 -16.39 -2.01
N GLY A 94 -0.94 -16.32 -0.73
CA GLY A 94 -1.58 -17.09 0.34
C GLY A 94 -3.07 -16.79 0.51
N LEU A 95 -3.56 -15.62 0.06
CA LEU A 95 -4.99 -15.26 0.08
C LEU A 95 -5.86 -16.08 -0.88
N TYR A 96 -5.24 -16.82 -1.81
CA TYR A 96 -5.93 -17.79 -2.67
C TYR A 96 -5.97 -19.19 -2.04
N GLY A 97 -5.19 -19.43 -0.99
CA GLY A 97 -5.13 -20.70 -0.29
C GLY A 97 -6.23 -20.89 0.78
N PRO A 98 -6.11 -21.97 1.58
CA PRO A 98 -7.07 -22.29 2.63
C PRO A 98 -6.97 -21.34 3.84
N HIS A 99 -5.78 -20.79 4.10
CA HIS A 99 -5.52 -19.92 5.25
C HIS A 99 -6.06 -18.51 5.00
N SER A 100 -6.92 -18.04 5.90
CA SER A 100 -7.55 -16.72 5.82
C SER A 100 -6.67 -15.58 6.31
N ILE A 101 -5.53 -15.87 6.95
CA ILE A 101 -4.61 -14.87 7.48
C ILE A 101 -3.22 -15.12 6.90
N GLN A 102 -2.61 -14.07 6.36
CA GLN A 102 -1.25 -14.06 5.87
C GLN A 102 -0.48 -12.99 6.62
N ARG A 103 0.74 -13.32 7.06
CA ARG A 103 1.57 -12.43 7.85
C ARG A 103 2.99 -12.48 7.32
N PHE A 104 3.57 -11.30 7.12
CA PHE A 104 4.97 -11.13 6.74
C PHE A 104 5.46 -9.77 7.24
N SER A 105 6.78 -9.58 7.18
CA SER A 105 7.42 -8.41 7.77
C SER A 105 8.48 -7.85 6.83
N PHE A 106 8.55 -6.54 6.77
CA PHE A 106 9.64 -5.81 6.14
C PHE A 106 10.58 -5.30 7.23
N ASP A 107 11.88 -5.49 7.01
CA ASP A 107 12.90 -4.81 7.80
C ASP A 107 13.04 -3.36 7.30
N LEU A 108 12.99 -2.41 8.22
CA LEU A 108 13.17 -0.99 7.98
C LEU A 108 14.47 -0.46 8.62
N GLU A 109 15.25 -1.34 9.25
CA GLU A 109 16.49 -1.11 10.01
C GLU A 109 16.41 0.03 11.04
N PRO A 110 16.24 -0.28 12.34
CA PRO A 110 15.96 -1.59 12.94
C PRO A 110 14.47 -1.94 12.97
N ALA A 111 13.59 -1.02 12.62
CA ALA A 111 12.16 -1.19 12.83
C ALA A 111 11.55 -2.28 11.94
N GLU A 112 10.44 -2.86 12.37
CA GLU A 112 9.65 -3.81 11.57
C GLU A 112 8.40 -3.11 11.04
N ALA A 113 8.09 -3.26 9.74
CA ALA A 113 6.74 -3.09 9.23
C ALA A 113 6.09 -4.46 9.04
N ARG A 114 5.20 -4.82 9.96
CA ARG A 114 4.44 -6.06 9.91
C ARG A 114 3.16 -5.88 9.13
N TRP A 115 3.02 -6.67 8.07
CA TRP A 115 1.82 -6.76 7.27
C TRP A 115 0.99 -7.95 7.71
N ILE A 116 -0.30 -7.70 7.94
CA ILE A 116 -1.28 -8.73 8.27
C ILE A 116 -2.44 -8.60 7.30
N LEU A 117 -2.60 -9.59 6.44
CA LEU A 117 -3.67 -9.66 5.45
C LEU A 117 -4.72 -10.66 5.94
N ARG A 118 -5.94 -10.20 6.19
CA ARG A 118 -7.05 -11.06 6.64
C ARG A 118 -8.13 -11.10 5.58
N ARG A 119 -8.33 -12.27 4.95
CA ARG A 119 -9.42 -12.52 4.00
C ARG A 119 -10.78 -12.47 4.73
N ARG A 120 -11.71 -11.71 4.16
CA ARG A 120 -13.11 -11.57 4.57
C ARG A 120 -13.98 -11.70 3.32
N ASN A 121 -14.47 -12.92 3.05
CA ASN A 121 -15.13 -13.25 1.79
C ASN A 121 -14.23 -12.92 0.59
N SER A 122 -14.68 -12.07 -0.33
CA SER A 122 -13.91 -11.57 -1.48
C SER A 122 -12.93 -10.45 -1.14
N ASP A 123 -13.04 -9.87 0.05
CA ASP A 123 -12.24 -8.73 0.48
C ASP A 123 -11.07 -9.17 1.36
N VAL A 124 -10.13 -8.25 1.53
CA VAL A 124 -8.95 -8.39 2.37
C VAL A 124 -8.89 -7.17 3.27
N HIS A 125 -8.89 -7.40 4.57
CA HIS A 125 -8.54 -6.40 5.54
C HIS A 125 -7.01 -6.38 5.69
N ILE A 126 -6.41 -5.26 5.30
CA ILE A 126 -4.97 -5.03 5.31
C ILE A 126 -4.65 -4.23 6.56
N THR A 127 -3.69 -4.70 7.35
CA THR A 127 -3.17 -3.99 8.51
C THR A 127 -1.65 -3.92 8.41
N ILE A 128 -1.08 -2.73 8.61
CA ILE A 128 0.36 -2.52 8.71
C ILE A 128 0.64 -1.98 10.11
N CYS A 129 1.39 -2.74 10.90
CA CYS A 129 1.84 -2.37 12.22
C CYS A 129 3.35 -2.11 12.23
N ARG A 130 3.80 -1.13 13.01
CA ARG A 130 5.21 -0.87 13.26
C ARG A 130 5.64 -1.45 14.60
N PHE A 131 6.78 -2.11 14.60
CA PHE A 131 7.51 -2.45 15.82
C PHE A 131 8.84 -1.70 15.82
N PRO A 132 9.36 -1.31 17.00
CA PRO A 132 10.57 -0.50 17.08
C PRO A 132 11.84 -1.26 16.66
N ASP A 133 11.85 -2.59 16.81
CA ASP A 133 13.04 -3.42 16.57
C ASP A 133 12.66 -4.83 16.10
N MET A 134 12.92 -5.13 14.82
CA MET A 134 12.63 -6.40 14.18
C MET A 134 13.33 -7.60 14.83
N SER A 135 14.52 -7.40 15.39
CA SER A 135 15.29 -8.47 16.04
C SER A 135 14.61 -9.01 17.30
N THR A 136 13.75 -8.19 17.92
CA THR A 136 13.03 -8.56 19.15
C THR A 136 11.53 -8.75 18.93
N SER A 137 10.98 -8.21 17.84
CA SER A 137 9.54 -8.20 17.62
C SER A 137 9.02 -9.38 16.83
N PHE A 138 9.87 -10.20 16.18
CA PHE A 138 9.40 -11.26 15.26
C PHE A 138 8.30 -12.14 15.87
N ASP A 139 8.48 -12.66 17.08
CA ASP A 139 7.48 -13.50 17.78
C ASP A 139 6.49 -12.71 18.64
N ALA A 140 6.62 -11.38 18.71
CA ALA A 140 5.72 -10.55 19.48
C ALA A 140 4.29 -10.64 18.90
N PRO A 141 3.25 -10.67 19.75
CA PRO A 141 1.86 -10.63 19.29
C PRO A 141 1.58 -9.40 18.44
N ASP A 142 0.73 -9.54 17.41
CA ASP A 142 0.39 -8.46 16.47
C ASP A 142 -0.09 -7.18 17.19
N GLY A 143 -0.87 -7.34 18.28
CA GLY A 143 -1.40 -6.22 19.07
C GLY A 143 -0.37 -5.45 19.89
N LYS A 144 0.91 -5.88 19.90
CA LYS A 144 2.01 -5.11 20.51
C LYS A 144 2.59 -4.06 19.56
N GLY A 145 2.30 -4.16 18.27
CA GLY A 145 2.74 -3.18 17.27
C GLY A 145 1.85 -1.95 17.25
N THR A 146 2.41 -0.81 16.88
CA THR A 146 1.65 0.41 16.66
C THR A 146 0.98 0.35 15.28
N LEU A 147 -0.34 0.51 15.22
CA LEU A 147 -1.05 0.57 13.95
C LEU A 147 -0.60 1.80 13.14
N MET A 148 -0.04 1.57 11.96
CA MET A 148 0.38 2.64 11.05
C MET A 148 -0.65 2.90 9.95
N TRP A 149 -1.23 1.83 9.41
CA TRP A 149 -2.16 1.93 8.31
C TRP A 149 -3.10 0.73 8.24
N THR A 150 -4.32 0.98 7.79
CA THR A 150 -5.27 -0.09 7.51
C THR A 150 -6.25 0.31 6.41
N SER A 151 -6.69 -0.69 5.63
CA SER A 151 -7.75 -0.54 4.64
C SER A 151 -8.41 -1.90 4.39
N THR A 152 -9.67 -1.88 3.97
CA THR A 152 -10.35 -3.08 3.47
C THR A 152 -10.58 -2.92 1.97
N ARG A 153 -10.06 -3.85 1.18
CA ARG A 153 -10.13 -3.80 -0.29
C ARG A 153 -10.44 -5.16 -0.89
N PRO A 154 -11.04 -5.21 -2.09
CA PRO A 154 -11.17 -6.47 -2.82
C PRO A 154 -9.81 -7.16 -2.95
N ARG A 155 -9.77 -8.49 -2.76
CA ARG A 155 -8.56 -9.29 -2.99
C ARG A 155 -8.00 -9.02 -4.39
N THR A 156 -8.90 -8.91 -5.36
CA THR A 156 -8.59 -8.66 -6.77
C THR A 156 -7.79 -7.36 -6.94
N SER A 157 -8.22 -6.26 -6.30
CA SER A 157 -7.53 -4.96 -6.33
C SER A 157 -6.13 -5.04 -5.71
N LEU A 158 -5.98 -5.74 -4.58
CA LEU A 158 -4.67 -5.92 -3.94
C LEU A 158 -3.71 -6.74 -4.81
N ALA A 159 -4.17 -7.90 -5.29
CA ALA A 159 -3.36 -8.78 -6.13
C ALA A 159 -2.92 -8.07 -7.41
N HIS A 160 -3.84 -7.40 -8.09
CA HIS A 160 -3.54 -6.66 -9.31
C HIS A 160 -2.51 -5.54 -9.06
N ALA A 161 -2.70 -4.72 -8.02
CA ALA A 161 -1.78 -3.62 -7.72
C ALA A 161 -0.36 -4.09 -7.40
N VAL A 162 -0.24 -5.19 -6.64
CA VAL A 162 1.06 -5.79 -6.29
C VAL A 162 1.72 -6.41 -7.53
N LEU A 163 0.97 -7.12 -8.38
CA LEU A 163 1.46 -7.68 -9.64
C LEU A 163 2.03 -6.59 -10.56
N VAL A 164 1.28 -5.51 -10.78
CA VAL A 164 1.70 -4.40 -11.64
C VAL A 164 2.97 -3.75 -11.12
N ALA A 165 3.09 -3.56 -9.80
CA ALA A 165 4.29 -2.97 -9.20
C ALA A 165 5.51 -3.89 -9.35
N ALA A 166 5.38 -5.18 -9.06
CA ALA A 166 6.48 -6.14 -9.20
C ALA A 166 6.91 -6.28 -10.68
N GLU A 167 5.96 -6.30 -11.62
CA GLU A 167 6.25 -6.32 -13.05
C GLU A 167 6.96 -5.04 -13.51
N LYS A 168 6.56 -3.88 -12.97
CA LYS A 168 7.26 -2.62 -13.23
C LYS A 168 8.72 -2.70 -12.79
N VAL A 169 8.99 -3.27 -11.62
CA VAL A 169 10.36 -3.49 -11.13
C VAL A 169 11.14 -4.38 -12.10
N ARG A 170 10.57 -5.53 -12.49
CA ARG A 170 11.18 -6.46 -13.46
C ARG A 170 11.50 -5.77 -14.78
N ARG A 171 10.55 -5.04 -15.36
CA ARG A 171 10.74 -4.29 -16.62
C ARG A 171 11.78 -3.19 -16.53
N THR A 172 11.86 -2.51 -15.38
CA THR A 172 12.76 -1.36 -15.20
C THR A 172 14.21 -1.79 -14.95
N HIS A 173 14.42 -2.89 -14.25
CA HIS A 173 15.75 -3.29 -13.77
C HIS A 173 16.26 -4.62 -14.35
N GLY A 174 15.38 -5.49 -14.86
CA GLY A 174 15.70 -6.89 -15.08
C GLY A 174 15.97 -7.62 -13.75
N GLU A 175 16.16 -8.94 -13.81
CA GLU A 175 16.46 -9.74 -12.62
C GLU A 175 17.88 -9.45 -12.09
N ASP A 176 18.86 -9.37 -12.98
CA ASP A 176 20.25 -9.06 -12.61
C ASP A 176 20.39 -7.64 -12.04
N GLY A 177 19.74 -6.65 -12.66
CA GLY A 177 19.78 -5.28 -12.17
C GLY A 177 18.99 -5.10 -10.87
N TYR A 178 17.93 -5.89 -10.66
CA TYR A 178 17.29 -5.99 -9.36
C TYR A 178 18.27 -6.54 -8.32
N LEU A 179 18.93 -7.67 -8.57
CA LEU A 179 19.88 -8.26 -7.64
C LEU A 179 21.06 -7.32 -7.36
N GLN A 180 21.58 -6.62 -8.37
CA GLN A 180 22.67 -5.66 -8.19
C GLN A 180 22.27 -4.51 -7.26
N LYS A 181 21.03 -4.02 -7.35
CA LYS A 181 20.53 -2.93 -6.50
C LYS A 181 20.07 -3.41 -5.13
N TRP A 182 19.29 -4.49 -5.08
CA TRP A 182 18.72 -5.08 -3.87
C TRP A 182 19.74 -5.89 -3.05
N ARG A 183 20.83 -6.33 -3.67
CA ARG A 183 21.98 -7.04 -3.08
C ARG A 183 21.74 -8.50 -2.70
N LEU A 184 21.00 -8.77 -1.63
CA LEU A 184 21.05 -10.07 -0.97
C LEU A 184 20.09 -11.10 -1.57
N HIS A 185 19.01 -10.63 -2.21
CA HIS A 185 17.95 -11.50 -2.70
C HIS A 185 17.74 -11.30 -4.21
N ALA A 186 17.60 -12.42 -4.92
CA ALA A 186 17.25 -12.42 -6.34
C ALA A 186 15.82 -11.91 -6.56
N PHE A 187 15.52 -11.50 -7.80
CA PHE A 187 14.16 -11.12 -8.15
C PHE A 187 13.21 -12.34 -8.00
N PRO A 188 12.03 -12.18 -7.38
CA PRO A 188 11.15 -13.30 -7.06
C PRO A 188 10.25 -13.70 -8.24
N THR A 189 10.86 -14.20 -9.33
CA THR A 189 10.14 -14.58 -10.55
C THR A 189 9.11 -15.67 -10.29
N THR A 190 9.46 -16.72 -9.54
CA THR A 190 8.55 -17.83 -9.22
C THR A 190 7.31 -17.36 -8.47
N GLU A 191 7.49 -16.51 -7.45
CA GLU A 191 6.40 -15.95 -6.66
C GLU A 191 5.52 -15.01 -7.49
N LEU A 192 6.12 -14.20 -8.37
CA LEU A 192 5.41 -13.31 -9.27
C LEU A 192 4.49 -14.09 -10.22
N GLU A 193 5.04 -15.11 -10.89
CA GLU A 193 4.27 -15.93 -11.83
C GLU A 193 3.20 -16.77 -11.13
N THR A 194 3.46 -17.23 -9.90
CA THR A 194 2.48 -17.94 -9.08
C THR A 194 1.28 -17.03 -8.74
N LEU A 195 1.55 -15.81 -8.27
CA LEU A 195 0.49 -14.83 -7.99
C LEU A 195 -0.31 -14.52 -9.26
N ARG A 196 0.38 -14.33 -10.40
CA ARG A 196 -0.24 -14.04 -11.70
C ARG A 196 -1.20 -15.15 -12.09
N HIS A 197 -0.75 -16.40 -12.04
CA HIS A 197 -1.57 -17.57 -12.39
C HIS A 197 -2.84 -17.66 -11.51
N LEU A 198 -2.69 -17.57 -10.19
CA LEU A 198 -3.84 -17.68 -9.28
C LEU A 198 -4.82 -16.52 -9.41
N HIS A 199 -4.32 -15.30 -9.60
CA HIS A 199 -5.14 -14.13 -9.82
C HIS A 199 -5.98 -14.26 -11.11
N LEU A 200 -5.36 -14.70 -12.22
CA LEU A 200 -6.07 -14.92 -13.48
C LEU A 200 -7.12 -16.03 -13.36
N ALA A 201 -6.79 -17.13 -12.69
CA ALA A 201 -7.69 -18.27 -12.54
C ALA A 201 -8.90 -17.97 -11.65
N ALA A 202 -8.73 -17.19 -10.58
CA ALA A 202 -9.75 -17.00 -9.56
C ALA A 202 -10.55 -15.70 -9.70
N ASP A 203 -9.96 -14.64 -10.25
CA ASP A 203 -10.55 -13.29 -10.20
C ASP A 203 -11.08 -12.78 -11.54
N ASN A 204 -10.96 -13.58 -12.63
CA ASN A 204 -11.36 -13.18 -13.99
C ASN A 204 -10.83 -11.78 -14.37
N CYS A 205 -9.59 -11.48 -13.98
CA CYS A 205 -9.03 -10.16 -14.20
C CYS A 205 -8.75 -9.94 -15.69
N ALA A 206 -9.43 -8.96 -16.29
CA ALA A 206 -9.25 -8.55 -17.68
C ALA A 206 -8.20 -7.43 -17.86
N LEU A 207 -7.57 -7.00 -16.76
CA LEU A 207 -6.57 -5.92 -16.79
C LEU A 207 -5.20 -6.47 -17.22
N GLN A 208 -4.38 -5.64 -17.86
CA GLN A 208 -3.02 -6.04 -18.26
C GLN A 208 -2.07 -6.08 -17.06
N HIS A 209 -1.20 -7.11 -17.03
CA HIS A 209 -0.19 -7.36 -16.00
C HIS A 209 1.21 -7.40 -16.61
#